data_AF-A0A3M8GBC4-F1
#
_entry.id   AF-A0A3M8GBC4-F1
#
_cell.length_a   1.000
_cell.length_b   1.000
_cell.length_c   1.000
_cell.angle_alpha   90.00
_cell.angle_beta   90.00
_cell.angle_gamma   90.00
#
_symmetry.space_group_name_H-M   'P 1'
#
loop_
_entity.id
_entity.type
_entity.pdbx_description
1 polymer ?
#
loop_
_entity_poly.entity_id
_entity_poly.type
_entity_poly.pdbx_seq_one_letter_code
_entity_poly.pdbx_strand_id
1 'polypeptide(L)'
;MHRFLAILAFYKPFVVWSFIVNAIIGFFNPHLAPALITKLFLTVFAWYYVHETAQKRKLTFYKNLGISPVRLFFIVFVIDCILTIIFLTIFKEFT
;
A
#
# COMPACT_ATOMS: atom_id res chain seq x y z
N MET A 1 21.22 4.22 3.43
CA MET A 1 20.59 3.02 2.82
C MET A 1 19.60 2.30 3.73
N HIS A 2 19.80 2.17 5.05
CA HIS A 2 18.92 1.37 5.92
C HIS A 2 17.45 1.84 6.05
N ARG A 3 17.18 3.15 5.95
CA ARG A 3 15.81 3.70 6.08
C ARG A 3 14.87 3.25 4.96
N PHE A 4 15.36 3.25 3.72
CA PHE A 4 14.56 2.85 2.56
C PHE A 4 14.24 1.34 2.60
N LEU A 5 15.23 0.52 2.95
CA LEU A 5 15.03 -0.92 3.15
C LEU A 5 14.01 -1.22 4.26
N ALA A 6 14.01 -0.45 5.34
CA ALA A 6 13.05 -0.61 6.42
C ALA A 6 11.61 -0.29 5.96
N ILE A 7 11.43 0.73 5.10
CA ILE A 7 10.13 1.06 4.49
C ILE A 7 9.67 -0.07 3.56
N LEU A 8 10.57 -0.60 2.71
CA LEU A 8 10.26 -1.73 1.83
C LEU A 8 9.89 -3.00 2.62
N ALA A 9 10.58 -3.27 3.73
CA ALA A 9 10.26 -4.39 4.61
C ALA A 9 8.85 -4.25 5.23
N PHE A 10 8.43 -3.03 5.56
CA PHE A 10 7.06 -2.75 5.99
C PHE A 10 6.04 -2.92 4.86
N TYR A 11 6.42 -2.53 3.63
CA TYR A 11 5.57 -2.60 2.45
C TYR A 11 5.34 -4.03 1.93
N LYS A 12 6.29 -4.95 2.14
CA LYS A 12 6.25 -6.33 1.64
C LYS A 12 4.93 -7.09 1.90
N PRO A 13 4.35 -7.10 3.12
CA PRO A 13 3.03 -7.72 3.32
C PRO A 13 1.91 -6.95 2.63
N PHE A 14 2.00 -5.62 2.53
CA PHE A 14 0.99 -4.78 1.88
C PHE A 14 0.95 -4.98 0.37
N VAL A 15 2.10 -5.13 -0.30
CA VAL A 15 2.14 -5.29 -1.76
C VAL A 15 1.43 -6.56 -2.23
N VAL A 16 1.51 -7.66 -1.47
CA VAL A 16 0.86 -8.92 -1.84
C VAL A 16 -0.66 -8.77 -1.82
N TRP A 17 -1.20 -8.21 -0.74
CA TRP A 17 -2.64 -7.93 -0.62
C TRP A 17 -3.11 -6.91 -1.66
N SER A 18 -2.30 -5.88 -1.88
CA SER A 18 -2.51 -4.85 -2.89
C SER A 18 -2.62 -5.44 -4.30
N PHE A 19 -1.75 -6.40 -4.65
CA PHE A 19 -1.75 -7.05 -5.96
C PHE A 19 -2.97 -7.97 -6.15
N ILE A 20 -3.35 -8.72 -5.13
CA ILE A 20 -4.56 -9.57 -5.14
C ILE A 20 -5.80 -8.70 -5.39
N VAL A 21 -5.92 -7.58 -4.67
CA VAL A 21 -7.05 -6.65 -4.84
C VAL A 21 -7.04 -6.03 -6.24
N ASN A 22 -5.87 -5.65 -6.77
CA ASN A 22 -5.77 -5.12 -8.14
C ASN A 22 -6.20 -6.15 -9.20
N ALA A 23 -5.85 -7.42 -9.03
CA ALA A 23 -6.29 -8.48 -9.94
C ALA A 23 -7.81 -8.67 -9.92
N ILE A 24 -8.43 -8.66 -8.72
CA ILE A 24 -9.89 -8.73 -8.56
C ILE A 24 -10.54 -7.52 -9.24
N ILE A 25 -10.07 -6.30 -8.95
CA ILE A 25 -10.63 -5.07 -9.53
C ILE A 25 -10.48 -5.05 -11.04
N GLY A 26 -9.31 -5.41 -11.57
CA GLY A 26 -9.07 -5.49 -13.01
C GLY A 26 -10.05 -6.44 -13.69
N PHE A 27 -10.33 -7.59 -13.09
CA PHE A 27 -11.26 -8.59 -13.63
C PHE A 27 -12.72 -8.11 -13.65
N PHE A 28 -13.20 -7.47 -12.58
CA PHE A 28 -14.60 -7.04 -12.48
C PHE A 28 -14.89 -5.67 -13.10
N ASN A 29 -13.95 -4.72 -12.99
CA ASN A 29 -14.15 -3.36 -13.48
C ASN A 29 -12.80 -2.61 -13.63
N PRO A 30 -12.19 -2.56 -14.84
CA PRO A 30 -10.87 -1.99 -15.07
C PRO A 30 -10.83 -0.44 -15.02
N HIS A 31 -11.82 0.20 -14.41
CA HIS A 31 -11.85 1.65 -14.26
C HIS A 31 -10.86 2.11 -13.17
N LEU A 32 -10.08 3.13 -13.52
CA LEU A 32 -9.00 3.64 -12.68
C LEU A 32 -9.50 4.35 -11.41
N ALA A 33 -10.64 5.04 -11.50
CA ALA A 33 -11.24 5.75 -10.36
C ALA A 33 -11.66 4.83 -9.20
N PRO A 34 -12.47 3.76 -9.39
CA PRO A 34 -12.81 2.84 -8.31
C PRO A 34 -11.57 2.10 -7.77
N ALA A 35 -10.58 1.78 -8.63
CA ALA A 35 -9.32 1.19 -8.17
C ALA A 35 -8.58 2.10 -7.18
N LEU A 36 -8.44 3.40 -7.46
CA LEU A 36 -7.80 4.35 -6.55
C LEU A 36 -8.57 4.55 -5.24
N ILE A 37 -9.90 4.54 -5.27
CA ILE A 37 -10.73 4.67 -4.06
C ILE A 37 -10.52 3.46 -3.14
N THR A 38 -10.51 2.25 -3.68
CA THR A 38 -10.24 1.05 -2.87
C THR A 38 -8.82 1.05 -2.28
N LYS A 39 -7.84 1.62 -2.97
CA LYS A 39 -6.48 1.81 -2.43
C LYS A 39 -6.42 2.75 -1.24
N LEU A 40 -7.12 3.89 -1.34
CA LEU A 40 -7.24 4.82 -0.22
C LEU A 40 -7.87 4.11 0.98
N PHE A 41 -8.96 3.36 0.76
CA PHE A 41 -9.62 2.61 1.82
C PHE A 41 -8.70 1.56 2.46
N LEU A 42 -7.99 0.76 1.66
CA LEU A 42 -7.04 -0.23 2.15
C LEU A 42 -5.90 0.39 2.96
N THR A 43 -5.40 1.56 2.55
CA THR A 43 -4.34 2.27 3.26
C THR A 43 -4.82 2.82 4.61
N VAL A 44 -6.05 3.35 4.66
CA VAL A 44 -6.64 3.81 5.93
C VAL A 44 -6.92 2.62 6.85
N PHE A 45 -7.45 1.53 6.31
CA PHE A 45 -7.70 0.31 7.07
C PHE A 45 -6.40 -0.30 7.61
N ALA A 46 -5.35 -0.34 6.79
CA ALA A 46 -4.01 -0.72 7.18
C ALA A 46 -3.48 0.14 8.34
N TRP A 47 -3.64 1.45 8.23
CA TRP A 47 -3.23 2.37 9.28
C TRP A 47 -3.98 2.11 10.59
N TYR A 48 -5.30 1.95 10.54
CA TYR A 48 -6.12 1.60 11.69
C TYR A 48 -5.71 0.27 12.32
N TYR A 49 -5.59 -0.79 11.51
CA TYR A 49 -5.22 -2.13 11.97
C TYR A 49 -3.87 -2.15 12.69
N VAL A 50 -2.85 -1.50 12.12
CA VAL A 50 -1.51 -1.50 12.71
C VAL A 50 -1.43 -0.59 13.94
N HIS A 51 -2.30 0.43 14.03
CA HIS A 51 -2.38 1.30 15.21
C HIS A 51 -3.06 0.61 16.41
N GLU A 52 -4.09 -0.19 16.16
CA GLU A 52 -4.89 -0.86 17.20
C GLU A 52 -4.29 -2.20 17.66
N THR A 53 -3.56 -2.90 16.78
CA THR A 53 -3.00 -4.21 17.10
C THR A 53 -1.60 -4.16 17.74
N ALA A 54 -1.10 -5.32 18.19
CA ALA A 54 0.27 -5.51 18.68
C ALA A 54 1.38 -5.07 17.70
N GLN A 55 1.03 -4.78 16.44
CA GLN A 55 1.93 -4.18 15.45
C GLN A 55 2.26 -2.70 15.75
N LYS A 56 1.60 -2.05 16.73
CA LYS A 56 1.95 -0.71 17.23
C LYS A 56 3.42 -0.62 17.67
N ARG A 57 3.99 -1.72 18.20
CA ARG A 57 5.42 -1.81 18.55
C ARG A 57 6.33 -1.62 17.32
N LYS A 58 5.92 -2.09 16.14
CA LYS A 58 6.65 -1.82 14.89
C LYS A 58 6.56 -0.34 14.52
N LEU A 59 5.39 0.31 14.64
CA LEU A 59 5.28 1.76 14.43
C LEU A 59 6.23 2.56 15.33
N THR A 60 6.33 2.18 16.62
CA THR A 60 7.27 2.81 17.56
C THR A 60 8.72 2.62 17.13
N PHE A 61 9.09 1.45 16.60
CA PHE A 61 10.43 1.23 16.02
C PHE A 61 10.72 2.17 14.85
N TYR A 62 9.78 2.31 13.91
CA TYR A 62 9.91 3.26 12.78
C TYR A 62 9.98 4.72 13.26
N LYS A 63 9.20 5.07 14.28
CA LYS A 63 9.25 6.40 14.91
C LYS A 63 10.62 6.67 15.54
N ASN A 64 11.21 5.68 16.21
CA ASN A 64 12.55 5.77 16.80
C ASN A 64 13.67 5.87 15.73
N LEU A 65 13.45 5.33 14.54
CA LEU A 65 14.33 5.52 13.38
C LEU A 65 14.22 6.92 12.73
N GLY A 66 13.31 7.76 13.23
CA GLY A 66 13.04 9.11 12.75
C GLY A 66 11.98 9.19 11.63
N ILE A 67 11.24 8.10 11.38
CA ILE A 67 10.19 8.05 10.36
C ILE A 67 8.83 8.17 11.05
N SER A 68 8.10 9.25 10.80
CA SER A 68 6.75 9.37 11.36
C SER A 68 5.81 8.34 10.71
N PRO A 69 4.89 7.74 11.48
CA PRO A 69 3.94 6.76 10.95
C PRO A 69 3.14 7.28 9.75
N VAL A 70 2.65 8.52 9.81
CA VAL A 70 1.91 9.13 8.70
C VAL A 70 2.75 9.21 7.44
N ARG A 71 4.04 9.58 7.53
CA ARG A 71 4.95 9.58 6.38
C ARG A 71 5.19 8.16 5.85
N LEU A 72 5.31 7.17 6.72
CA LEU A 72 5.47 5.77 6.33
C LEU A 72 4.28 5.29 5.48
N PHE A 73 3.06 5.51 5.96
CA PHE A 73 1.84 5.13 5.24
C PHE A 73 1.65 5.93 3.94
N PHE A 74 2.00 7.22 3.94
CA PHE A 74 1.95 8.03 2.72
C PHE A 74 2.92 7.54 1.64
N ILE A 75 4.16 7.20 2.00
CA ILE A 75 5.14 6.65 1.05
C ILE A 75 4.65 5.30 0.49
N VAL A 76 4.13 4.43 1.36
CA VAL A 76 3.54 3.15 0.96
C VAL A 76 2.39 3.36 -0.03
N PHE A 77 1.48 4.29 0.26
CA PHE A 77 0.36 4.61 -0.62
C PHE A 77 0.80 5.11 -2.00
N VAL A 78 1.81 5.99 -2.06
CA VAL A 78 2.35 6.50 -3.33
C VAL A 78 2.95 5.38 -4.16
N ILE A 79 3.76 4.50 -3.55
CA ILE A 79 4.33 3.33 -4.23
C ILE A 79 3.21 2.42 -4.76
N ASP A 80 2.19 2.19 -3.95
CA ASP A 80 1.06 1.33 -4.30
C ASP A 80 0.21 1.88 -5.45
N CYS A 81 -0.01 3.20 -5.48
CA CYS A 81 -0.66 3.89 -6.60
C CYS A 81 0.13 3.76 -7.89
N ILE A 82 1.46 3.97 -7.86
CA ILE A 82 2.32 3.82 -9.05
C ILE A 82 2.21 2.39 -9.60
N LEU A 83 2.32 1.37 -8.73
CA LEU A 83 2.19 -0.03 -9.14
C LEU A 83 0.81 -0.35 -9.72
N THR A 84 -0.24 0.26 -9.18
CA THR A 84 -1.62 0.08 -9.67
C THR A 84 -1.82 0.71 -11.04
N ILE A 85 -1.26 1.90 -11.27
CA ILE A 85 -1.32 2.56 -12.59
C ILE A 85 -0.59 1.72 -13.64
N ILE A 86 0.60 1.19 -13.30
CA ILE A 86 1.36 0.30 -14.18
C ILE A 86 0.52 -0.96 -14.48
N PHE A 87 -0.03 -1.59 -13.44
CA PHE A 87 -0.84 -2.80 -13.58
C PHE A 87 -2.07 -2.58 -14.47
N LEU A 88 -2.85 -1.52 -14.23
CA LEU A 88 -4.05 -1.23 -15.01
C LEU A 88 -3.73 -0.84 -16.45
N THR A 89 -2.63 -0.11 -16.69
CA THR A 89 -2.18 0.22 -18.05
C THR A 89 -1.88 -1.05 -18.83
N ILE A 90 -1.11 -1.97 -18.23
CA ILE A 90 -0.79 -3.27 -18.86
C ILE A 90 -2.06 -4.09 -19.07
N PHE A 91 -2.91 -4.20 -18.04
CA PHE A 91 -4.14 -5.00 -18.09
C PHE A 91 -5.11 -4.53 -19.18
N LYS A 92 -5.20 -3.22 -19.38
CA LYS A 92 -6.00 -2.61 -20.45
C LYS A 92 -5.49 -2.96 -21.86
N GLU A 93 -4.21 -3.25 -22.05
CA GLU A 93 -3.71 -3.72 -23.35
C GLU A 93 -4.15 -5.15 -23.68
N PHE A 94 -4.50 -5.94 -22.66
CA PHE A 94 -4.93 -7.34 -22.81
C PHE A 94 -6.45 -7.56 -22.76
N THR A 95 -7.25 -6.49 -22.55
CA THR A 95 -8.72 -6.52 -22.50
C THR A 95 -9.31 -5.67 -23.61
#